data_AF-A0A0A1CUF7-F1
#
_entry.id   AF-A0A0A1CUF7-F1
#
_cell.length_a   1.000
_cell.length_b   1.000
_cell.length_c   1.000
_cell.angle_alpha   90.00
_cell.angle_beta   90.00
_cell.angle_gamma   90.00
#
_symmetry.space_group_name_H-M   'P 1'
#
loop_
_entity.id
_entity.type
_entity.pdbx_description
1 polymer ?
#
loop_
_entity_poly.entity_id
_entity_poly.type
_entity_poly.pdbx_seq_one_letter_code
_entity_poly.pdbx_strand_id
1 'polypeptide(L)'
;MADEDLTQINATHWTPSWGWPAGQLVSTAQALLVYGRALGTRQGLLKAENQIDRLTSMPEPTGYGVAVGCVVGWFGHTGELPGYNTSVFYDTGTDTTVVVLVNSDVPTGARTESKTPQDNPKE
;
A
#
# COMPACT_ATOMS: atom_id res chain seq x y z
N MET A 1 15.85 -26.30 7.68
CA MET A 1 16.01 -24.86 7.97
C MET A 1 15.50 -24.66 9.38
N ALA A 2 16.30 -24.03 10.23
CA ALA A 2 16.02 -23.92 11.66
C ALA A 2 14.69 -23.18 11.88
N ASP A 3 13.93 -23.63 12.90
CA ASP A 3 12.92 -22.83 13.58
C ASP A 3 13.63 -21.55 14.06
N GLU A 4 13.49 -20.46 13.30
CA GLU A 4 13.81 -19.16 13.84
C GLU A 4 12.81 -18.88 14.95
N ASP A 5 13.30 -18.40 16.09
CA ASP A 5 12.47 -17.93 17.18
C ASP A 5 11.60 -16.78 16.67
N LEU A 6 10.36 -17.08 16.24
CA LEU A 6 9.38 -16.11 15.76
C LEU A 6 8.78 -15.31 16.93
N THR A 7 9.63 -14.81 17.83
CA THR A 7 9.19 -13.91 18.88
C THR A 7 8.79 -12.58 18.26
N GLN A 8 7.50 -12.25 18.37
CA GLN A 8 6.99 -10.96 17.93
C GLN A 8 7.69 -9.84 18.71
N ILE A 9 8.32 -8.90 17.99
CA ILE A 9 9.00 -7.75 18.58
C ILE A 9 8.11 -6.51 18.46
N ASN A 10 8.05 -5.72 19.53
CA ASN A 10 7.37 -4.43 19.51
C ASN A 10 8.24 -3.36 18.82
N ALA A 11 7.79 -2.87 17.66
CA ALA A 11 8.45 -1.85 16.86
C ALA A 11 7.87 -0.43 17.02
N THR A 12 6.99 -0.17 18.00
CA THR A 12 6.28 1.12 18.16
C THR A 12 7.22 2.33 18.20
N HIS A 13 8.41 2.19 18.77
CA HIS A 13 9.38 3.28 18.93
C HIS A 13 10.59 3.19 17.99
N TRP A 14 10.53 2.32 16.97
CA TRP A 14 11.60 2.23 16.00
C TRP A 14 11.58 3.46 15.10
N THR A 15 12.77 4.03 14.83
CA THR A 15 12.86 5.20 13.94
C THR A 15 12.66 4.77 12.48
N PRO A 16 11.74 5.41 11.72
CA PRO A 16 11.60 5.17 10.30
C PRO A 16 12.59 6.00 9.46
N SER A 17 13.59 6.65 10.08
CA SER A 17 14.54 7.55 9.39
C SER A 17 15.31 6.89 8.26
N TRP A 18 15.50 5.57 8.29
CA TRP A 18 16.09 4.80 7.20
C TRP A 18 15.21 4.78 5.94
N GLY A 19 13.90 4.93 6.08
CA GLY A 19 12.95 5.01 4.97
C GLY A 19 12.97 6.37 4.29
N TRP A 20 13.37 7.45 4.99
CA TRP A 20 13.48 8.81 4.45
C TRP A 20 12.21 9.15 3.60
N PRO A 21 12.22 9.75 2.37
CA PRO A 21 11.00 10.05 1.64
C PRO A 21 10.30 8.80 1.08
N ALA A 22 10.93 7.63 1.12
CA ALA A 22 10.33 6.40 0.60
C ALA A 22 9.28 5.81 1.53
N GLY A 23 9.33 6.12 2.84
CA GLY A 23 8.40 5.49 3.79
C GLY A 23 8.20 6.18 5.15
N GLN A 24 8.91 7.26 5.50
CA GLN A 24 8.87 7.77 6.87
C GLN A 24 7.62 8.58 7.25
N LEU A 25 6.65 8.73 6.35
CA LEU A 25 5.45 9.52 6.61
C LEU A 25 4.56 8.86 7.66
N VAL A 26 4.03 9.66 8.59
CA VAL A 26 3.03 9.26 9.59
C VAL A 26 1.72 9.95 9.25
N SER A 27 0.60 9.21 9.28
CA SER A 27 -0.72 9.73 8.89
C SER A 27 -1.85 9.05 9.68
N THR A 28 -3.09 9.42 9.36
CA THR A 28 -4.32 8.81 9.88
C THR A 28 -5.17 8.27 8.74
N ALA A 29 -6.10 7.35 9.03
CA ALA A 29 -7.02 6.84 8.02
C ALA A 29 -7.81 7.97 7.35
N GLN A 30 -8.25 8.97 8.11
CA GLN A 30 -9.01 10.11 7.59
C GLN A 30 -8.18 10.96 6.61
N ALA A 31 -6.93 11.26 6.95
CA ALA A 31 -6.04 12.01 6.06
C ALA A 31 -5.69 11.20 4.79
N LEU A 32 -5.50 9.89 4.93
CA LEU A 32 -5.24 9.00 3.81
C LEU A 32 -6.45 8.83 2.88
N LEU A 33 -7.69 8.91 3.39
CA LEU A 33 -8.88 8.94 2.54
C LEU A 33 -8.92 10.20 1.67
N VAL A 34 -8.58 11.37 2.23
CA VAL A 34 -8.45 12.62 1.47
C VAL A 34 -7.35 12.50 0.42
N TYR A 35 -6.18 11.99 0.82
CA TYR A 35 -5.06 11.78 -0.09
C TYR A 35 -5.39 10.80 -1.22
N GLY A 36 -5.97 9.64 -0.92
CA GLY A 36 -6.30 8.62 -1.91
C GLY A 36 -7.29 9.13 -2.96
N ARG A 37 -8.32 9.89 -2.54
CA ARG A 37 -9.24 10.51 -3.50
C ARG A 37 -8.54 11.58 -4.35
N ALA A 38 -7.71 12.44 -3.74
CA ALA A 38 -6.94 13.44 -4.48
C ALA A 38 -5.97 12.78 -5.48
N LEU A 39 -5.37 11.65 -5.10
CA LEU A 39 -4.45 10.86 -5.91
C LEU A 39 -5.14 10.32 -7.17
N GLY A 40 -6.32 9.72 -7.02
CA GLY A 40 -7.09 9.16 -8.14
C GLY A 40 -7.79 10.20 -9.01
N THR A 41 -8.35 11.26 -8.42
CA THR A 41 -9.16 12.26 -9.13
C THR A 41 -8.35 13.43 -9.71
N ARG A 42 -7.04 13.50 -9.40
CA ARG A 42 -6.12 14.60 -9.78
C ARG A 42 -6.38 15.93 -9.08
N GLN A 43 -7.27 15.98 -8.09
CA GLN A 43 -7.67 17.24 -7.46
C GLN A 43 -6.61 17.72 -6.46
N GLY A 44 -5.90 18.79 -6.80
CA GLY A 44 -5.08 19.55 -5.84
C GLY A 44 -3.68 19.00 -5.54
N LEU A 45 -3.21 17.96 -6.25
CA LEU A 45 -1.86 17.39 -6.05
C LEU A 45 -0.85 17.78 -7.13
N LEU A 46 -1.21 17.60 -8.40
CA LEU A 46 -0.32 17.81 -9.54
C LEU A 46 -0.99 18.72 -10.56
N LYS A 47 -0.17 19.41 -11.36
CA LYS A 47 -0.63 20.01 -12.61
C LYS A 47 -1.17 18.91 -13.54
N ALA A 48 -2.09 19.29 -14.42
CA ALA A 48 -2.73 18.34 -15.34
C ALA A 48 -1.71 17.57 -16.19
N GLU A 49 -0.67 18.25 -16.70
CA GLU A 49 0.42 17.63 -17.47
C GLU A 49 1.15 16.51 -16.71
N ASN A 50 1.68 16.80 -15.52
CA ASN A 50 2.42 15.82 -14.70
C ASN A 50 1.55 14.62 -14.28
N GLN A 51 0.25 14.84 -14.13
CA GLN A 51 -0.68 13.79 -13.79
C GLN A 51 -0.97 12.87 -14.96
N ILE A 52 -1.01 13.40 -16.19
CA ILE A 52 -1.08 12.56 -17.40
C ILE A 52 0.15 11.67 -17.44
N ASP A 53 1.36 12.22 -17.28
CA ASP A 53 2.61 11.46 -17.27
C ASP A 53 2.59 10.32 -16.24
N ARG A 54 2.10 10.59 -15.01
CA ARG A 54 1.94 9.55 -13.97
C ARG A 54 0.97 8.46 -14.40
N LEU A 55 -0.21 8.83 -14.92
CA LEU A 55 -1.23 7.87 -15.31
C LEU A 55 -0.81 7.02 -16.52
N THR A 56 -0.07 7.58 -17.47
CA THR A 56 0.41 6.87 -18.67
C THR A 56 1.72 6.10 -18.44
N SER A 57 2.36 6.25 -17.27
CA SER A 57 3.60 5.54 -16.94
C SER A 57 3.40 4.06 -16.56
N MET A 58 2.16 3.63 -16.35
CA MET A 58 1.83 2.27 -15.90
C MET A 58 1.59 1.33 -17.10
N PRO A 59 2.20 0.13 -17.10
CA PRO A 59 1.81 -0.93 -18.04
C PRO A 59 0.35 -1.37 -17.84
N GLU A 60 -0.37 -1.57 -18.94
CA GLU A 60 -1.71 -2.17 -18.94
C GLU A 60 -1.63 -3.72 -18.97
N PRO A 61 -2.61 -4.46 -18.40
CA PRO A 61 -3.82 -3.99 -17.71
C PRO A 61 -3.60 -3.67 -16.22
N THR A 62 -2.41 -4.01 -15.70
CA THR A 62 -2.02 -3.87 -14.30
C THR A 62 -0.54 -3.53 -14.28
N GLY A 63 -0.15 -2.54 -13.48
CA GLY A 63 1.24 -2.09 -13.51
C GLY A 63 1.58 -1.10 -12.41
N TYR A 64 2.88 -0.84 -12.31
CA TYR A 64 3.44 0.16 -11.40
C TYR A 64 4.09 1.27 -12.23
N GLY A 65 3.74 2.52 -11.91
CA GLY A 65 4.18 3.70 -12.63
C GLY A 65 5.02 4.60 -11.74
N VAL A 66 4.87 5.91 -11.88
CA VAL A 66 5.55 6.88 -11.01
C VAL A 66 4.95 6.84 -9.59
N ALA A 67 5.55 6.01 -8.73
CA ALA A 67 5.29 5.86 -7.30
C ALA A 67 3.87 5.37 -6.91
N VAL A 68 3.15 4.73 -7.84
CA VAL A 68 1.77 4.25 -7.66
C VAL A 68 1.54 2.99 -8.49
N GLY A 69 0.74 2.07 -7.96
CA GLY A 69 0.24 0.91 -8.67
C GLY A 69 -1.20 1.09 -9.15
N CYS A 70 -1.56 0.43 -10.24
CA CYS A 70 -2.93 0.25 -10.68
C CYS A 70 -3.19 -1.23 -10.93
N VAL A 71 -4.24 -1.78 -10.32
CA VAL A 71 -4.70 -3.17 -10.53
C VAL A 71 -6.20 -3.14 -10.74
N VAL A 72 -6.68 -3.46 -11.95
CA VAL A 72 -8.13 -3.57 -12.24
C VAL A 72 -8.92 -2.34 -11.75
N GLY A 73 -8.44 -1.14 -12.07
CA GLY A 73 -9.09 0.13 -11.70
C GLY A 73 -8.77 0.66 -10.30
N TRP A 74 -8.14 -0.14 -9.43
CA TRP A 74 -7.66 0.28 -8.12
C TRP A 74 -6.30 0.96 -8.22
N PHE A 75 -6.28 2.26 -8.05
CA PHE A 75 -5.11 3.12 -8.16
C PHE A 75 -4.64 3.60 -6.79
N GLY A 76 -3.39 3.31 -6.42
CA GLY A 76 -2.91 3.58 -5.07
C GLY A 76 -1.56 2.97 -4.74
N HIS A 77 -1.31 2.73 -3.45
CA HIS A 77 -0.05 2.17 -2.97
C HIS A 77 -0.22 1.44 -1.64
N THR A 78 0.59 0.41 -1.41
CA THR A 78 0.74 -0.27 -0.12
C THR A 78 1.89 0.34 0.70
N GLY A 79 1.93 0.13 2.00
CA GLY A 79 3.03 0.59 2.84
C GLY A 79 3.34 -0.46 3.89
N GLU A 80 4.60 -0.82 4.01
CA GLU A 80 5.06 -1.84 4.94
C GLU A 80 6.30 -1.33 5.66
N LEU A 81 6.21 -1.23 6.98
CA LEU A 81 7.30 -0.89 7.88
C LEU A 81 7.20 -1.80 9.11
N PRO A 82 8.31 -2.00 9.85
CA PRO A 82 8.27 -2.75 11.10
C PRO A 82 7.13 -2.27 12.03
N GLY A 83 6.23 -3.18 12.38
CA GLY A 83 5.05 -2.93 13.21
C GLY A 83 3.82 -2.39 12.49
N TYR A 84 3.85 -2.12 11.18
CA TYR A 84 2.72 -1.49 10.47
C TYR A 84 2.58 -1.93 9.02
N ASN A 85 1.35 -2.28 8.62
CA ASN A 85 0.98 -2.47 7.22
C ASN A 85 -0.17 -1.53 6.85
N THR A 86 -0.09 -0.89 5.69
CA THR A 86 -1.01 0.14 5.20
C THR A 86 -1.38 -0.14 3.76
N SER A 87 -2.63 0.12 3.39
CA SER A 87 -3.03 0.23 1.98
C SER A 87 -3.93 1.44 1.77
N VAL A 88 -3.72 2.15 0.67
CA VAL A 88 -4.55 3.29 0.25
C VAL A 88 -4.79 3.14 -1.24
N PHE A 89 -6.03 2.86 -1.63
CA PHE A 89 -6.40 2.71 -3.03
C PHE A 89 -7.70 3.44 -3.34
N TYR A 90 -7.75 4.03 -4.52
CA TYR A 90 -8.92 4.66 -5.11
C TYR A 90 -9.39 3.83 -6.30
N ASP A 91 -10.65 3.42 -6.29
CA ASP A 91 -11.30 2.79 -7.44
C ASP A 91 -11.85 3.85 -8.39
N THR A 92 -11.30 3.84 -9.60
CA THR A 92 -11.69 4.75 -10.69
C THR A 92 -13.09 4.47 -11.23
N GLY A 93 -13.63 3.26 -11.07
CA GLY A 93 -14.96 2.89 -11.55
C GLY A 93 -16.09 3.42 -10.65
N THR A 94 -15.88 3.44 -9.34
CA THR A 94 -16.93 3.78 -8.35
C THR A 94 -16.72 5.11 -7.60
N ASP A 95 -15.61 5.84 -7.84
CA ASP A 95 -15.21 7.03 -7.04
C ASP A 95 -15.12 6.71 -5.54
N THR A 96 -14.52 5.56 -5.21
CA THR A 96 -14.38 5.07 -3.83
C THR A 96 -12.93 5.01 -3.42
N THR A 97 -12.59 5.54 -2.24
CA THR A 97 -11.28 5.31 -1.60
C THR A 97 -11.41 4.34 -0.45
N VAL A 98 -10.53 3.34 -0.42
CA VAL A 98 -10.39 2.39 0.68
C VAL A 98 -9.01 2.58 1.33
N VAL A 99 -9.01 2.64 2.66
CA VAL A 99 -7.79 2.69 3.48
C VAL A 99 -7.85 1.57 4.51
N VAL A 100 -6.78 0.79 4.60
CA VAL A 100 -6.59 -0.22 5.65
C VAL A 100 -5.30 0.07 6.38
N LEU A 101 -5.35 0.12 7.72
CA LEU A 101 -4.21 0.28 8.60
C LEU A 101 -4.16 -0.88 9.58
N VAL A 102 -3.03 -1.56 9.67
CA VAL A 102 -2.78 -2.68 10.55
C VAL A 102 -1.55 -2.36 11.40
N ASN A 103 -1.62 -2.62 12.71
CA ASN A 103 -0.54 -2.41 13.67
C ASN A 103 0.37 -3.64 13.82
N SER A 104 0.57 -4.36 12.72
CA SER A 104 1.53 -5.45 12.61
C SER A 104 1.88 -5.68 11.13
N ASP A 105 3.15 -5.94 10.88
CA ASP A 105 3.75 -6.35 9.61
C ASP A 105 3.96 -7.87 9.52
N VAL A 106 3.64 -8.60 10.59
CA VAL A 106 3.69 -10.07 10.65
C VAL A 106 2.30 -10.63 10.99
N PRO A 107 1.99 -11.88 10.60
CA PRO A 107 0.77 -12.54 11.05
C PRO A 107 0.72 -12.63 12.58
N THR A 108 -0.44 -12.32 13.17
CA THR A 108 -0.67 -12.45 14.62
C THR A 108 -1.79 -13.44 14.91
N GLY A 109 -1.62 -14.24 15.96
CA GLY A 109 -2.57 -15.27 16.40
C GLY A 109 -2.28 -16.67 15.86
N ALA A 110 -2.82 -17.70 16.52
CA ALA A 110 -2.68 -19.10 16.14
C ALA A 110 -3.47 -19.40 14.85
N ARG A 111 -2.97 -18.95 13.71
CA ARG A 111 -3.40 -19.46 12.42
C ARG A 111 -2.40 -20.52 12.00
N THR A 112 -2.87 -21.76 11.95
CA THR A 112 -2.20 -22.80 11.15
C THR A 112 -1.89 -22.17 9.80
N GLU A 113 -0.61 -22.05 9.47
CA GLU A 113 -0.18 -21.40 8.24
C GLU A 113 -0.97 -21.96 7.06
N SER A 114 -1.90 -21.16 6.55
CA SER A 114 -2.48 -21.43 5.25
C SER A 114 -1.37 -21.05 4.29
N LYS A 115 -0.51 -22.01 3.95
CA LYS A 115 0.58 -21.82 2.99
C LYS A 115 0.02 -21.04 1.81
N THR A 116 0.52 -19.83 1.60
CA THR A 116 0.19 -19.05 0.42
C THR A 116 0.46 -19.95 -0.79
N PRO A 117 -0.56 -20.25 -1.62
CA PRO A 117 -0.33 -21.03 -2.83
C PRO A 117 0.78 -20.36 -3.63
N GLN A 118 1.84 -21.11 -3.96
CA GLN A 118 2.96 -20.58 -4.74
C GLN A 118 2.56 -20.34 -6.20
N ASP A 119 1.43 -20.91 -6.62
CA ASP A 119 0.90 -20.80 -7.96
C ASP A 119 -0.42 -20.02 -7.95
N ASN A 120 -0.61 -19.18 -8.96
CA ASN A 120 -1.92 -18.64 -9.27
C ASN A 120 -2.85 -19.81 -9.63
N PRO A 121 -4.01 -19.98 -8.98
CA PRO A 121 -4.95 -21.02 -9.38
C PRO A 121 -5.35 -20.77 -10.84
N LYS A 122 -5.08 -21.76 -11.68
CA LYS A 122 -5.60 -21.79 -13.05
C LYS A 122 -7.03 -22.32 -12.98
N GLU A 123 -7.93 -21.65 -13.69
CA GLU A 123 -9.35 -22.03 -13.86
C GLU A 123 -9.53 -23.50 -14.21
#